data_AF-A0AAW3JRG3-F1
#
_entry.id   AF-A0AAW3JRG3-F1
#
_cell.length_a   1.000
_cell.length_b   1.000
_cell.length_c   1.000
_cell.angle_alpha   90.00
_cell.angle_beta   90.00
_cell.angle_gamma   90.00
#
_symmetry.space_group_name_H-M   'P 1'
#
loop_
_entity.id
_entity.type
_entity.pdbx_description
1 polymer ?
#
loop_
_entity_poly.entity_id
_entity_poly.type
_entity_poly.pdbx_seq_one_letter_code
_entity_poly.pdbx_strand_id
1 'polypeptide(L)' 'MHNDNNFYRSSDPFFVVTCNDCGRKVWSTRRINEKCSRCGSGAVKTEAPYHTIEEHKGRCNEER' A
#
# COMPACT_ATOMS: atom_id res chain seq x y z
N MET A 1 -11.82 -0.58 -22.20
CA MET A 1 -11.81 0.15 -20.91
C MET A 1 -10.49 -0.15 -20.25
N HIS A 2 -9.56 0.82 -20.24
CA HIS A 2 -8.31 0.66 -19.50
C HIS A 2 -8.66 0.78 -18.02
N ASN A 3 -8.26 -0.21 -17.23
CA ASN A 3 -8.55 -0.25 -15.80
C ASN A 3 -7.53 0.67 -15.09
N ASP A 4 -7.84 1.96 -15.04
CA ASP A 4 -7.01 3.03 -14.45
C ASP A 4 -6.77 2.91 -12.93
N ASN A 5 -7.21 1.81 -12.29
CA ASN A 5 -7.01 1.57 -10.85
C ASN A 5 -5.58 1.15 -10.47
N ASN A 6 -4.64 1.09 -11.43
CA ASN A 6 -3.26 0.66 -11.22
C ASN A 6 -2.22 1.78 -11.43
N PHE A 7 -2.67 3.04 -11.53
CA PHE A 7 -1.77 4.18 -11.58
C PHE A 7 -1.28 4.54 -10.18
N TYR A 8 0.03 4.47 -9.97
CA TYR A 8 0.66 4.92 -8.73
C TYR A 8 0.72 6.45 -8.69
N ARG A 9 0.16 7.08 -7.65
CA ARG A 9 0.44 8.48 -7.30
C ARG A 9 1.18 8.53 -5.98
N SER A 10 2.14 9.45 -5.86
CA SER A 10 2.90 9.65 -4.62
C SER A 10 2.01 10.10 -3.44
N SER A 11 0.82 10.61 -3.73
CA SER A 11 -0.22 10.98 -2.77
C SER A 11 -1.22 9.86 -2.45
N ASP A 12 -1.13 8.70 -3.11
CA ASP A 12 -1.98 7.55 -2.79
C ASP A 12 -1.62 7.00 -1.41
N PRO A 13 -2.62 6.61 -0.60
CA PRO A 13 -2.36 5.94 0.66
C PRO A 13 -1.66 4.60 0.41
N PHE A 14 -0.68 4.26 1.25
CA PHE A 14 -0.20 2.88 1.32
C PHE A 14 -1.35 1.98 1.80
N PHE A 15 -1.45 0.77 1.27
CA PHE A 15 -2.40 -0.26 1.70
C PHE A 15 -1.64 -1.39 2.37
N VAL A 16 -2.27 -2.03 3.36
CA VAL A 16 -1.73 -3.24 4.00
C VAL A 16 -2.29 -4.45 3.28
N VAL A 17 -1.42 -5.28 2.71
CA VAL A 17 -1.78 -6.52 2.04
C VAL A 17 -1.35 -7.69 2.91
N THR A 18 -2.31 -8.52 3.32
CA THR A 18 -2.06 -9.73 4.11
C THR A 18 -2.43 -10.95 3.28
N CYS A 19 -1.50 -11.89 3.13
CA CYS A 19 -1.79 -13.20 2.53
C CYS A 19 -2.22 -14.19 3.61
N ASN A 20 -3.39 -14.81 3.42
CA ASN A 20 -3.95 -15.76 4.38
C ASN A 20 -3.24 -17.13 4.35
N ASP A 21 -2.65 -17.52 3.21
CA ASP A 21 -1.96 -18.82 3.11
C ASP A 21 -0.55 -18.80 3.70
N CYS A 22 0.24 -17.75 3.43
CA CYS A 22 1.61 -17.65 3.94
C CYS A 22 1.75 -16.72 5.16
N GLY A 23 0.66 -16.11 5.61
CA GLY A 23 0.61 -15.19 6.75
C GLY A 23 1.38 -13.88 6.57
N ARG A 24 1.92 -13.61 5.38
CA ARG A 24 2.81 -12.47 5.16
C ARG A 24 2.03 -11.18 4.99
N LYS A 25 2.47 -10.14 5.69
CA LYS A 25 1.96 -8.77 5.61
C LYS A 25 2.96 -7.88 4.87
N VAL A 26 2.50 -7.13 3.87
CA VAL A 26 3.32 -6.21 3.07
C VAL A 26 2.58 -4.90 2.84
N TRP A 27 3.32 -3.82 2.59
CA TRP A 27 2.77 -2.54 2.19
C TRP A 27 2.73 -2.47 0.66
N SER A 28 1.61 -2.03 0.10
CA SER A 28 1.42 -1.88 -1.35
C SER A 28 0.79 -0.53 -1.64
N THR A 29 1.21 0.14 -2.70
CA THR A 29 0.56 1.36 -3.17
C THR A 29 -0.60 1.05 -4.11
N ARG A 30 -0.83 -0.24 -4.41
CA ARG A 30 -1.96 -0.72 -5.21
C ARG A 30 -3.16 -0.97 -4.32
N ARG A 31 -4.31 -0.40 -4.70
CA ARG A 31 -5.60 -0.65 -4.05
C ARG A 31 -6.07 -2.10 -4.19
N ILE A 32 -5.77 -2.74 -5.32
CA ILE A 32 -6.17 -4.12 -5.61
C ILE A 32 -4.91 -4.95 -5.81
N ASN A 33 -4.76 -5.98 -4.99
CA ASN A 33 -3.71 -6.98 -5.12
C ASN A 33 -4.41 -8.32 -5.31
N GLU A 34 -4.31 -8.90 -6.51
CA GLU A 34 -4.99 -10.17 -6.84
C GLU A 34 -4.20 -11.40 -6.38
N LYS A 35 -2.88 -11.24 -6.16
CA LYS A 35 -1.98 -12.34 -5.79
C LYS A 35 -0.95 -11.91 -4.76
N CYS A 36 -0.56 -12.85 -3.91
CA CYS A 36 0.56 -12.69 -2.99
C CYS A 36 1.87 -12.64 -3.77
N SER A 37 2.69 -11.61 -3.53
CA SER A 37 4.01 -11.46 -4.16
C SER A 37 5.03 -12.53 -3.78
N ARG A 38 4.77 -13.30 -2.71
CA ARG A 38 5.66 -14.37 -2.23
C ARG A 38 5.26 -15.76 -2.73
N CYS A 39 4.03 -16.16 -2.47
CA CYS A 39 3.57 -17.53 -2.78
C CYS A 39 2.65 -17.61 -4.01
N GLY A 40 2.28 -16.49 -4.62
CA GLY A 40 1.39 -16.46 -5.78
C GLY A 40 -0.08 -16.75 -5.49
N SER A 41 -0.45 -17.02 -4.23
CA SER A 41 -1.82 -17.30 -3.84
C SER A 41 -2.76 -16.10 -4.07
N GLY A 42 -3.99 -16.39 -4.50
CA GLY A 42 -5.08 -15.42 -4.59
C GLY A 42 -5.76 -15.09 -3.26
N ALA A 43 -5.42 -15.80 -2.17
CA ALA A 43 -5.96 -15.56 -0.83
C ALA A 43 -5.28 -14.36 -0.16
N VAL A 44 -5.47 -13.17 -0.73
CA VAL A 44 -4.93 -11.89 -0.24
C VAL A 44 -6.04 -10.94 0.19
N LYS A 45 -5.84 -10.30 1.34
CA LYS A 45 -6.71 -9.27 1.89
C LYS A 45 -5.98 -7.93 1.85
N THR A 46 -6.59 -6.92 1.24
CA THR A 46 -6.05 -5.55 1.21
C THR A 46 -6.88 -4.67 2.15
N GLU A 47 -6.21 -3.93 3.02
CA GLU A 47 -6.82 -3.09 4.04
C GLU A 47 -6.29 -1.66 3.90
N ALA A 48 -7.17 -0.66 4.00
CA ALA A 48 -6.74 0.73 4.15
C ALA A 48 -6.12 0.90 5.55
N PRO A 49 -4.98 1.60 5.69
CA PRO A 49 -4.42 1.85 7.01
C PRO A 49 -5.32 2.81 7.76
N TYR A 50 -5.48 2.56 9.06
CA TYR A 50 -6.30 3.37 9.96
C TYR A 50 -5.68 4.77 10.22
N HIS A 51 -4.38 4.94 9.97
CA HIS A 51 -3.66 6.22 10.02
C HIS A 51 -2.68 6.29 8.84
N THR A 52 -2.97 7.10 7.82
CA THR A 52 -2.14 7.20 6.60
C THR A 52 -1.19 8.38 6.56
N ILE A 53 -1.19 9.25 7.57
CA ILE A 53 -0.25 10.37 7.62
C ILE A 53 0.16 10.53 9.09
N GLU A 54 1.29 9.97 9.50
CA GLU A 54 2.07 10.68 10.51
C GLU A 54 2.41 12.00 9.83
N GLU A 55 1.83 13.10 10.31
CA GLU A 55 2.36 14.42 9.97
C GLU A 55 3.84 14.35 10.34
N HIS A 56 4.72 14.21 9.36
CA HIS A 56 6.12 14.60 9.52
C HIS A 56 6.14 16.13 9.66
N LYS A 57 5.56 16.65 10.75
CA LYS A 57 5.84 17.97 11.29
C LYS A 57 7.25 17.90 11.85
N GLY A 58 8.22 18.00 10.94
CA GLY A 58 9.61 17.74 11.24
C GLY A 58 10.56 18.41 10.27
N ARG A 59 10.44 19.74 10.15
CA ARG A 59 11.53 20.68 9.82
C ARG A 59 12.34 20.36 8.56
N CYS A 60 11.89 20.85 7.40
CA CYS A 60 12.87 21.41 6.48
C CYS A 60 13.34 22.71 7.11
N ASN A 61 14.52 22.69 7.74
CA ASN A 61 15.16 23.91 8.22
C ASN A 61 15.32 24.88 7.03
N GLU A 62 14.78 26.07 7.24
CA GLU A 62 15.20 27.31 6.62
C GLU A 62 16.70 27.48 6.83
N GLU A 63 17.50 27.17 5.81
CA GLU A 63 18.85 27.73 5.65
C GLU A 63 19.11 27.91 4.16
N ARG A 64 18.73 29.07 3.61
CA ARG A 64 19.59 29.82 2.70
C ARG A 64 19.20 31.29 2.61
#